data_AF-A0A1U7DE31-F1
#
_entry.id   AF-A0A1U7DE31-F1
#
_cell.length_a   1.000
_cell.length_b   1.000
_cell.length_c   1.000
_cell.angle_alpha   90.00
_cell.angle_beta   90.00
_cell.angle_gamma   90.00
#
_symmetry.space_group_name_H-M   'P 1'
#
loop_
_entity.id
_entity.type
_entity.pdbx_description
1 polymer ?
#
loop_
_entity_poly.entity_id
_entity_poly.type
_entity_poly.pdbx_seq_one_letter_code
_entity_poly.pdbx_strand_id
1 'polypeptide(L)' 'MSGFEAASNAAMTCFAYLPKTALNPENVFGARRLTDMADLPKLLGL' A
#
# COMPACT_ATOMS: atom_id res chain seq x y z
N MET A 1 9.28 6.41 12.18
CA MET A 1 8.84 5.03 11.91
C MET A 1 7.45 5.11 11.29
N SER A 2 7.31 4.70 10.02
CA SER A 2 6.03 4.76 9.31
C SER A 2 5.22 3.47 9.51
N GLY A 3 3.89 3.52 9.35
CA GLY A 3 3.06 2.31 9.39
C GLY A 3 3.46 1.27 8.35
N PHE A 4 3.93 1.71 7.17
CA PHE A 4 4.41 0.82 6.10
C PHE A 4 5.69 0.06 6.51
N GLU A 5 6.62 0.75 7.15
CA GLU A 5 7.87 0.16 7.65
C GLU A 5 7.60 -0.90 8.73
N ALA A 6 6.69 -0.61 9.65
CA ALA A 6 6.27 -1.55 10.69
C ALA A 6 5.58 -2.80 10.10
N ALA A 7 4.67 -2.61 9.13
CA ALA A 7 3.99 -3.72 8.46
C ALA A 7 4.98 -4.60 7.66
N SER A 8 5.95 -3.98 6.99
CA SER A 8 7.02 -4.67 6.26
C SER A 8 7.88 -5.53 7.19
N ASN A 9 8.33 -4.96 8.32
CA ASN A 9 9.10 -5.68 9.33
C ASN A 9 8.32 -6.83 9.98
N ALA A 10 7.00 -6.71 10.07
CA ALA A 10 6.12 -7.75 10.59
C ALA A 10 5.75 -8.82 9.53
N ALA A 11 6.33 -8.78 8.32
CA ALA A 11 5.98 -9.63 7.19
C ALA A 11 4.46 -9.60 6.84
N MET A 12 3.80 -8.48 7.14
CA MET A 12 2.38 -8.27 6.84
C MET A 12 2.21 -7.76 5.41
N THR A 13 1.13 -8.21 4.76
CA THR A 13 0.77 -7.65 3.46
C THR A 13 0.22 -6.24 3.66
N CYS A 14 0.90 -5.25 3.08
CA CYS A 14 0.50 -3.85 3.18
C CYS A 14 0.07 -3.31 1.81
N PHE A 15 -0.93 -2.43 1.83
CA PHE A 15 -1.46 -1.79 0.63
C PHE A 15 -1.36 -0.28 0.77
N ALA A 16 -0.73 0.38 -0.22
CA ALA A 16 -0.54 1.82 -0.23
C ALA A 16 -1.48 2.45 -1.26
N TYR A 17 -2.47 3.21 -0.80
CA TYR A 17 -3.32 4.00 -1.68
C TYR A 17 -2.60 5.27 -2.13
N LEU A 18 -2.32 5.36 -3.43
CA LEU A 18 -1.61 6.45 -4.09
C LEU A 18 -2.52 7.00 -5.19
N PRO A 19 -3.32 8.06 -4.93
CA PRO A 19 -4.14 8.66 -5.96
C PRO A 19 -3.25 9.24 -7.06
N LYS A 20 -3.69 9.14 -8.33
CA LYS A 20 -2.91 9.52 -9.51
C LYS A 20 -2.36 10.96 -9.49
N THR A 21 -2.95 11.83 -8.68
CA THR A 21 -2.60 13.24 -8.53
C THR A 21 -1.63 13.52 -7.38
N ALA A 22 -1.34 12.54 -6.53
CA ALA A 22 -0.42 12.70 -5.41
C ALA A 22 1.04 12.44 -5.84
N LEU A 23 1.95 13.16 -5.18
CA LEU A 23 3.38 12.87 -5.22
C LEU A 23 3.60 11.40 -4.85
N ASN A 24 4.14 10.61 -5.79
CA ASN A 24 4.45 9.21 -5.55
C ASN A 24 5.52 9.12 -4.46
N PRO A 25 5.21 8.57 -3.27
CA PRO A 25 6.23 8.37 -2.25
C PRO A 25 7.28 7.39 -2.79
N GLU A 26 8.54 7.80 -2.69
CA GLU A 26 9.67 7.02 -3.22
C GLU A 26 9.79 5.65 -2.56
N ASN A 27 9.37 5.53 -1.29
CA ASN A 27 9.46 4.30 -0.52
C ASN A 27 8.15 3.96 0.21
N VAL A 28 7.57 2.82 -0.15
CA VAL A 28 6.39 2.24 0.51
C VAL A 28 6.70 0.89 1.17
N PHE A 29 7.98 0.61 1.42
CA PHE A 29 8.45 -0.57 2.17
C PHE A 29 7.89 -1.91 1.65
N GLY A 30 7.74 -2.04 0.32
CA GLY A 30 7.21 -3.24 -0.33
C GLY A 30 5.68 -3.33 -0.38
N ALA A 31 4.95 -2.32 0.08
CA ALA A 31 3.49 -2.29 0.00
C ALA A 31 2.99 -2.32 -1.45
N ARG A 32 1.91 -3.07 -1.69
CA ARG A 32 1.24 -3.11 -2.99
C ARG A 32 0.51 -1.80 -3.22
N ARG A 33 0.84 -1.13 -4.33
CA ARG A 33 0.28 0.18 -4.67
C ARG A 33 -1.13 0.01 -5.24
N LEU A 34 -2.02 0.90 -4.82
CA LEU A 34 -3.40 1.01 -5.26
C LEU A 34 -3.64 2.43 -5.73
N THR A 35 -4.11 2.61 -6.96
CA THR A 35 -4.56 3.92 -7.45
C THR A 35 -6.07 4.10 -7.33
N ASP A 36 -6.80 2.99 -7.21
CA ASP A 36 -8.24 2.93 -7.08
C ASP A 36 -8.60 2.07 -5.86
N MET A 37 -9.48 2.59 -4.99
CA MET A 37 -9.95 1.83 -3.83
C MET A 37 -10.93 0.72 -4.22
N ALA A 38 -11.55 0.78 -5.40
CA ALA A 38 -12.43 -0.27 -5.91
C ALA A 38 -11.69 -1.59 -6.18
N ASP A 39 -10.35 -1.55 -6.35
CA ASP A 39 -9.54 -2.75 -6.55
C ASP A 39 -9.10 -3.43 -5.25
N LEU A 40 -9.24 -2.75 -4.10
CA LEU A 40 -8.84 -3.29 -2.81
C LEU A 40 -9.52 -4.62 -2.45
N PRO A 41 -10.85 -4.80 -2.62
CA PRO A 41 -11.51 -6.08 -2.32
C PRO A 41 -10.92 -7.25 -3.11
N LYS A 42 -10.69 -7.06 -4.42
CA LYS A 42 -10.05 -8.08 -5.27
C LYS A 42 -8.66 -8.45 -4.79
N LEU A 43 -7.88 -7.47 -4.30
CA LEU A 43 -6.54 -7.72 -3.77
C LEU A 43 -6.54 -8.44 -2.42
N LEU A 44 -7.62 -8.30 -1.65
CA LEU A 44 -7.84 -9.00 -0.39
C LEU A 44 -8.50 -10.38 -0.58
N GLY A 45 -8.93 -10.71 -1.80
CA GLY A 45 -9.68 -11.93 -2.09
C GLY A 45 -11.10 -11.92 -1.50
N LEU A 46 -11.67 -10.73 -1.32
CA LEU A 46 -13.00 -10.47 -0.78
C LEU A 46 -14.00 -10.14 -1.89
#